data_AF-A0A8J7GCT0-F1
#
_entry.id   AF-A0A8J7GCT0-F1
#
_cell.length_a   1.000
_cell.length_b   1.000
_cell.length_c   1.000
_cell.angle_alpha   90.00
_cell.angle_beta   90.00
_cell.angle_gamma   90.00
#
_symmetry.space_group_name_H-M   'P 1'
#
loop_
_entity.id
_entity.type
_entity.pdbx_description
1 polymer ?
#
loop_
_entity_poly.entity_id
_entity_poly.type
_entity_poly.pdbx_seq_one_letter_code
_entity_poly.pdbx_strand_id
1 'polypeptide(L)'
;MVHLVLDDLTALPTAISAPILATWNAKEDLLDLLALARSQPDREHIADRLYRFYYHCAHSGLPELKRLAITVQTWWPQILAFIATGITNAGSEGTNRVIKTIARDAYGIRNPVNQRLPTRCATTRRGRGHLDPHQLRRAGIPGYWNRP
;
A
#
# COMPACT_ATOMS: atom_id res chain seq x y z
N MET A 1 -3.15 11.20 -22.18
CA MET A 1 -3.23 9.81 -21.68
C MET A 1 -4.65 9.27 -21.72
N VAL A 2 -5.66 10.01 -21.21
CA VAL A 2 -7.08 9.60 -21.27
C VAL A 2 -7.60 9.34 -22.70
N HIS A 3 -7.26 10.20 -23.66
CA HIS A 3 -7.68 10.03 -25.06
C HIS A 3 -7.16 8.74 -25.70
N LEU A 4 -5.90 8.38 -25.47
CA LEU A 4 -5.28 7.18 -26.08
C LEU A 4 -5.91 5.88 -25.57
N VAL A 5 -6.26 5.82 -24.28
CA VAL A 5 -6.94 4.66 -23.68
C VAL A 5 -8.36 4.54 -24.20
N LEU A 6 -9.05 5.65 -24.43
CA LEU A 6 -10.42 5.64 -24.94
C LEU A 6 -10.47 5.17 -26.41
N ASP A 7 -9.51 5.62 -27.22
CA ASP A 7 -9.36 5.21 -28.61
C ASP A 7 -9.11 3.70 -28.73
N ASP A 8 -8.21 3.14 -27.90
CA ASP A 8 -7.93 1.69 -27.87
C ASP A 8 -9.14 0.86 -27.40
N LEU A 9 -9.93 1.37 -26.45
CA LEU A 9 -11.14 0.70 -25.97
C LEU A 9 -12.26 0.70 -27.01
N THR A 10 -12.35 1.73 -27.85
CA THR A 10 -13.36 1.79 -28.92
C THR A 10 -13.11 0.79 -30.04
N ALA A 11 -11.86 0.32 -30.18
CA ALA A 11 -11.49 -0.72 -31.13
C ALA A 11 -11.84 -2.14 -30.66
N LEU A 12 -12.17 -2.34 -29.39
CA LEU A 12 -12.52 -3.64 -28.82
C LEU A 12 -14.05 -3.89 -28.84
N PRO A 13 -14.49 -5.16 -28.94
CA PRO A 13 -15.89 -5.50 -28.77
C PRO A 13 -16.45 -4.99 -27.44
N THR A 14 -17.69 -4.48 -27.44
CA THR A 14 -18.35 -3.89 -26.26
C THR A 14 -18.35 -4.83 -25.05
N ALA A 15 -18.46 -6.14 -25.28
CA ALA A 15 -18.42 -7.15 -24.22
C ALA A 15 -17.10 -7.15 -23.42
N ILE A 16 -16.01 -6.67 -24.02
CA ILE A 16 -14.68 -6.56 -23.39
C ILE A 16 -14.42 -5.13 -22.94
N SER A 17 -14.70 -4.13 -23.79
CA SER A 17 -14.38 -2.74 -23.49
C SER A 17 -15.26 -2.13 -22.39
N ALA A 18 -16.55 -2.48 -22.33
CA ALA A 18 -17.45 -1.91 -21.32
C ALA A 18 -17.07 -2.28 -19.87
N PRO A 19 -16.77 -3.55 -19.53
CA PRO A 19 -16.28 -3.89 -18.19
C PRO A 19 -14.95 -3.21 -17.82
N ILE A 20 -14.03 -3.08 -18.78
CA ILE A 20 -12.74 -2.41 -18.57
C ILE A 20 -12.96 -0.94 -18.27
N LEU A 21 -13.78 -0.26 -19.07
CA LEU A 21 -14.10 1.15 -18.88
C LEU A 21 -14.80 1.39 -17.53
N ALA A 22 -15.78 0.55 -17.17
CA ALA A 22 -16.45 0.65 -15.87
C ALA A 22 -15.46 0.48 -14.71
N THR A 23 -14.55 -0.48 -14.81
CA THR A 23 -13.51 -0.72 -13.80
C THR A 23 -12.53 0.44 -13.72
N TRP A 24 -12.12 1.00 -14.86
CA TRP A 24 -11.27 2.17 -14.92
C TRP A 24 -11.91 3.37 -14.24
N ASN A 25 -13.17 3.67 -14.55
CA ASN A 25 -13.90 4.80 -13.96
C ASN A 25 -14.02 4.68 -12.44
N ALA A 26 -14.42 3.51 -11.94
CA ALA A 26 -14.49 3.29 -10.49
C ALA A 26 -13.11 3.41 -9.81
N LYS A 27 -12.05 2.96 -10.47
CA LYS A 27 -10.67 3.12 -9.98
C LYS A 27 -10.29 4.61 -9.93
N GLU A 28 -10.55 5.38 -10.98
CA GLU A 28 -10.26 6.82 -11.01
C GLU A 28 -11.07 7.59 -9.95
N ASP A 29 -12.36 7.28 -9.75
CA ASP A 29 -13.15 7.92 -8.69
C ASP A 29 -12.58 7.63 -7.29
N LEU A 30 -12.09 6.41 -7.06
CA LEU A 30 -11.41 6.07 -5.82
C LEU A 30 -10.09 6.83 -5.67
N LEU A 31 -9.32 7.00 -6.74
CA LEU A 31 -8.09 7.79 -6.72
C LEU A 31 -8.38 9.27 -6.46
N ASP A 32 -9.43 9.84 -7.07
CA ASP A 32 -9.89 11.21 -6.83
C ASP A 32 -10.29 11.41 -5.37
N LEU A 33 -11.00 10.45 -4.78
CA LEU A 33 -11.34 10.47 -3.36
C LEU A 33 -10.08 10.44 -2.47
N LEU A 34 -9.13 9.55 -2.76
CA LEU A 34 -7.89 9.42 -1.98
C LEU A 34 -6.96 10.63 -2.16
N ALA A 35 -7.01 11.29 -3.31
CA ALA A 35 -6.24 12.51 -3.59
C ALA A 35 -6.67 13.71 -2.72
N LEU A 36 -7.84 13.65 -2.08
CA LEU A 36 -8.26 14.64 -1.08
C LEU A 36 -7.37 14.62 0.18
N ALA A 37 -6.54 13.59 0.37
CA ALA A 37 -5.61 13.58 1.50
C ALA A 37 -4.67 14.79 1.43
N ARG A 38 -4.53 15.49 2.57
CA ARG A 38 -3.70 16.71 2.72
C ARG A 38 -4.21 17.95 1.97
N SER A 39 -5.41 17.93 1.39
CA SER A 39 -6.03 19.12 0.78
C SER A 39 -6.95 19.90 1.74
N GLN A 40 -7.12 19.43 2.99
CA GLN A 40 -8.09 19.96 3.96
C GLN A 40 -9.53 20.01 3.41
N PRO A 41 -10.05 18.88 2.88
CA PRO A 41 -11.40 18.83 2.33
C PRO A 41 -12.44 18.97 3.45
N ASP A 42 -13.57 19.60 3.14
CA ASP A 42 -14.74 19.54 4.01
C ASP A 42 -15.45 18.16 3.89
N ARG A 43 -16.40 17.92 4.80
CA ARG A 43 -17.14 16.66 4.88
C ARG A 43 -18.01 16.42 3.64
N GLU A 44 -18.57 17.47 3.05
CA GLU A 44 -19.48 17.35 1.91
C GLU A 44 -18.71 16.93 0.66
N HIS A 45 -17.52 17.48 0.45
CA HIS A 45 -16.64 17.15 -0.66
C HIS A 45 -16.16 15.68 -0.59
N ILE A 46 -15.84 15.18 0.60
CA ILE A 46 -15.53 13.76 0.81
C ILE A 46 -16.76 12.89 0.49
N ALA A 47 -17.94 13.29 0.97
CA ALA A 47 -19.17 12.54 0.77
C ALA A 47 -19.57 12.46 -0.72
N ASP A 48 -19.41 13.56 -1.47
CA ASP A 48 -19.63 13.61 -2.92
C ASP A 48 -18.74 12.59 -3.66
N ARG A 49 -17.43 12.63 -3.41
CA ARG A 49 -16.47 11.72 -4.05
C ARG A 49 -16.73 10.26 -3.69
N LEU A 50 -17.04 9.99 -2.43
CA LEU A 50 -17.38 8.65 -1.97
C LEU A 50 -18.68 8.14 -2.61
N TYR A 51 -19.70 9.01 -2.70
CA TYR A 51 -20.97 8.68 -3.34
C TYR A 51 -20.76 8.34 -4.82
N ARG A 52 -20.01 9.17 -5.55
CA ARG A 52 -19.71 8.94 -6.97
C ARG A 52 -19.02 7.58 -7.21
N PHE A 53 -18.03 7.25 -6.39
CA PHE A 53 -17.38 5.94 -6.42
C PHE A 53 -18.38 4.78 -6.21
N TYR A 54 -19.21 4.86 -5.16
CA TYR A 54 -20.20 3.81 -4.88
C TYR A 54 -21.29 3.72 -5.95
N TYR A 55 -21.71 4.86 -6.49
CA TYR A 55 -22.68 4.95 -7.58
C TYR A 55 -22.17 4.19 -8.79
N HIS A 56 -20.95 4.46 -9.28
CA HIS A 56 -20.39 3.74 -10.43
C HIS A 56 -20.16 2.25 -10.16
N CYS A 57 -19.71 1.88 -8.95
CA CYS A 57 -19.59 0.47 -8.58
C CYS A 57 -20.94 -0.26 -8.66
N ALA A 58 -22.00 0.34 -8.11
CA ALA A 58 -23.33 -0.25 -8.11
C ALA A 58 -23.95 -0.35 -9.52
N HIS A 59 -23.78 0.69 -10.35
CA HIS A 59 -24.34 0.74 -11.70
C HIS A 59 -23.62 -0.18 -12.69
N SER A 60 -22.37 -0.56 -12.41
CA SER A 60 -21.59 -1.42 -13.31
C SER A 60 -22.14 -2.84 -13.48
N GLY A 61 -22.89 -3.36 -12.49
CA GLY A 61 -23.31 -4.76 -12.45
C GLY A 61 -22.18 -5.78 -12.28
N LEU A 62 -20.91 -5.34 -12.15
CA LEU A 62 -19.75 -6.23 -12.08
C LEU A 62 -19.53 -6.75 -10.65
N PRO A 63 -19.40 -8.07 -10.45
CA PRO A 63 -19.16 -8.64 -9.12
C PRO A 63 -17.81 -8.21 -8.53
N GLU A 64 -16.80 -7.93 -9.36
CA GLU A 64 -15.50 -7.39 -8.95
C GLU A 64 -15.65 -6.01 -8.31
N LEU A 65 -16.40 -5.10 -8.93
CA LEU A 65 -16.61 -3.75 -8.39
C LEU A 65 -17.51 -3.75 -7.16
N LYS A 66 -18.47 -4.68 -7.08
CA LYS A 66 -19.22 -4.91 -5.84
C LYS A 66 -18.30 -5.34 -4.70
N ARG A 67 -17.38 -6.28 -4.93
CA ARG A 67 -16.39 -6.70 -3.91
C ARG A 67 -15.46 -5.56 -3.52
N LEU A 68 -15.04 -4.73 -4.48
CA LEU A 68 -14.22 -3.54 -4.21
C LEU A 68 -14.98 -2.56 -3.32
N ALA A 69 -16.24 -2.24 -3.64
CA ALA A 69 -17.08 -1.36 -2.83
C ALA A 69 -17.23 -1.87 -1.39
N ILE A 70 -17.49 -3.17 -1.20
CA ILE A 70 -17.54 -3.80 0.13
C ILE A 70 -16.20 -3.66 0.86
N THR A 71 -15.08 -3.82 0.15
CA THR A 71 -13.75 -3.63 0.73
C THR A 71 -13.57 -2.19 1.20
N VAL A 72 -13.86 -1.21 0.35
CA VAL A 72 -13.76 0.22 0.70
C VAL A 72 -14.68 0.56 1.89
N GLN A 73 -15.89 0.00 1.93
CA GLN A 73 -16.82 0.18 3.04
C GLN A 73 -16.26 -0.38 4.36
N THR A 74 -15.74 -1.61 4.31
CA THR A 74 -15.13 -2.27 5.48
C THR A 74 -13.98 -1.46 6.07
N TRP A 75 -13.18 -0.82 5.22
CA TRP A 75 -12.00 -0.03 5.60
C TRP A 75 -12.26 1.49 5.68
N TRP A 76 -13.52 1.91 5.60
CA TRP A 76 -13.86 3.33 5.54
C TRP A 76 -13.31 4.15 6.72
N PRO A 77 -13.38 3.70 7.99
CA PRO A 77 -12.81 4.46 9.11
C PRO A 77 -11.31 4.77 8.93
N GLN A 78 -10.54 3.81 8.38
CA GLN A 78 -9.11 3.97 8.14
C GLN A 78 -8.84 4.85 6.91
N ILE A 79 -9.62 4.73 5.85
CA ILE A 79 -9.52 5.59 4.65
C ILE A 79 -9.84 7.04 5.02
N LEU A 80 -10.90 7.27 5.80
CA LEU A 80 -11.26 8.60 6.28
C LEU A 80 -10.17 9.19 7.19
N ALA A 81 -9.59 8.38 8.09
CA ALA A 81 -8.46 8.81 8.90
C ALA A 81 -7.24 9.18 8.04
N PHE A 82 -6.96 8.43 6.97
CA PHE A 82 -5.92 8.78 6.00
C PHE A 82 -6.22 10.11 5.28
N ILE A 83 -7.45 10.34 4.83
CA ILE A 83 -7.83 11.60 4.16
C ILE A 83 -7.65 12.78 5.12
N ALA A 84 -8.11 12.64 6.37
CA ALA A 84 -8.05 13.69 7.38
C ALA A 84 -6.61 14.01 7.84
N THR A 85 -5.74 13.00 7.96
CA THR A 85 -4.41 13.15 8.58
C THR A 85 -3.25 13.10 7.59
N GLY A 86 -3.46 12.54 6.40
CA GLY A 86 -2.40 12.20 5.45
C GLY A 86 -1.45 11.09 5.91
N ILE A 87 -1.68 10.48 7.08
CA ILE A 87 -0.80 9.46 7.66
C ILE A 87 -0.96 8.14 6.91
N THR A 88 0.16 7.57 6.45
CA THR A 88 0.19 6.31 5.70
C THR A 88 0.95 5.22 6.48
N ASN A 89 0.69 3.96 6.14
CA ASN A 89 1.44 2.82 6.66
C ASN A 89 2.87 2.68 6.06
N ALA A 90 3.28 3.60 5.17
CA ALA A 90 4.55 3.51 4.43
C ALA A 90 5.77 3.38 5.34
N GLY A 91 5.79 4.11 6.47
CA GLY A 91 6.89 4.01 7.44
C GLY A 91 6.99 2.64 8.11
N SER A 92 5.84 2.05 8.49
CA SER A 92 5.76 0.71 9.06
C SER A 92 6.13 -0.36 8.03
N GLU A 93 5.70 -0.21 6.77
CA GLU A 93 6.03 -1.13 5.68
C GLU A 93 7.50 -1.11 5.32
N GLY A 94 8.12 0.07 5.25
CA GLY A 94 9.57 0.21 5.06
C GLY A 94 10.33 -0.52 6.17
N THR A 95 9.92 -0.32 7.43
CA THR A 95 10.51 -1.01 8.58
C THR A 95 10.34 -2.53 8.48
N ASN A 96 9.13 -3.00 8.16
CA ASN A 96 8.82 -4.42 8.00
C ASN A 96 9.62 -5.06 6.87
N ARG A 97 9.85 -4.35 5.77
CA ARG A 97 10.67 -4.83 4.66
C ARG A 97 12.12 -5.05 5.11
N VAL A 98 12.71 -4.10 5.82
CA VAL A 98 14.07 -4.23 6.36
C VAL A 98 14.18 -5.39 7.34
N ILE A 99 13.23 -5.51 8.27
CA ILE A 99 13.16 -6.64 9.22
C ILE A 99 13.15 -7.98 8.48
N LYS A 100 12.29 -8.11 7.45
CA LYS A 100 12.18 -9.35 6.67
C LYS A 100 13.47 -9.68 5.91
N THR A 101 14.16 -8.68 5.37
CA THR A 101 15.47 -8.89 4.72
C THR A 101 16.49 -9.41 5.72
N ILE A 102 16.64 -8.73 6.86
CA ILE A 102 17.62 -9.11 7.89
C ILE A 102 17.31 -10.49 8.48
N ALA A 103 16.03 -10.80 8.73
CA ALA A 103 15.63 -12.11 9.22
C ALA A 103 15.95 -13.23 8.21
N ARG A 104 15.88 -12.94 6.91
CA ARG A 104 16.27 -13.86 5.84
C ARG A 104 17.78 -14.06 5.78
N ASP A 105 18.56 -12.99 5.96
CA ASP A 105 20.03 -13.05 6.00
C ASP A 105 20.54 -13.79 7.26
N ALA A 106 19.82 -13.69 8.37
CA ALA A 106 20.11 -14.39 9.62
C ALA A 106 19.68 -15.87 9.62
N TYR A 107 19.03 -16.34 8.55
CA TYR A 107 18.61 -17.72 8.43
C TYR A 107 19.84 -18.66 8.41
N GLY A 108 19.85 -19.69 9.26
CA GLY A 108 20.98 -20.61 9.42
C GLY A 108 21.78 -20.43 10.71
N ILE A 109 21.57 -19.33 11.46
CA ILE A 109 22.08 -19.20 12.83
C ILE A 109 21.36 -20.19 13.74
N ARG A 110 22.11 -21.12 14.35
CA ARG A 110 21.56 -22.22 15.17
C ARG A 110 20.93 -21.76 16.48
N ASN A 111 21.46 -20.70 17.08
CA ASN A 111 20.94 -20.16 18.33
C ASN A 111 19.82 -19.13 18.05
N PRO A 112 18.56 -19.39 18.45
CA PRO A 112 17.43 -18.49 18.20
C PRO A 112 17.58 -17.10 18.82
N VAL A 113 18.32 -16.98 19.93
CA VAL A 113 18.64 -15.68 20.53
C VAL A 113 19.54 -14.91 19.59
N ASN A 114 20.63 -15.53 19.12
CA ASN A 114 21.57 -14.90 18.19
C ASN A 114 20.93 -14.59 16.83
N GLN A 115 20.00 -15.43 16.37
CA GLN A 115 19.24 -15.21 15.14
C GLN A 115 18.39 -13.93 15.17
N ARG A 116 17.88 -13.53 16.35
CA ARG A 116 17.03 -12.33 16.52
C ARG A 116 17.83 -11.05 16.69
N LEU A 117 19.12 -11.14 17.05
CA LEU A 117 19.96 -9.98 17.33
C LEU A 117 20.11 -9.03 16.13
N PRO A 118 20.36 -9.49 14.88
CA PRO A 118 20.45 -8.61 13.72
C PRO A 118 19.20 -7.75 13.54
N THR A 119 18.01 -8.35 13.61
CA THR A 119 16.72 -7.65 13.52
C THR A 119 16.55 -6.66 14.67
N ARG A 120 16.91 -7.05 15.90
CA ARG A 120 16.85 -6.17 17.07
C ARG A 120 17.77 -4.96 16.92
N CYS A 121 19.01 -5.15 16.44
CA CYS A 121 19.98 -4.09 16.21
C CYS A 121 19.48 -3.08 15.16
N ALA A 122 18.96 -3.56 14.03
CA ALA A 122 18.47 -2.69 12.95
C ALA A 122 17.20 -1.91 13.31
N THR A 123 16.39 -2.44 14.22
CA THR A 123 15.14 -1.80 14.66
C THR A 123 15.31 -0.85 15.84
N THR A 124 16.52 -0.74 16.41
CA THR A 124 16.83 0.26 17.44
C THR A 124 16.72 1.69 16.92
N ARG A 125 16.47 2.65 17.80
CA ARG A 125 16.37 4.08 17.44
C ARG A 125 17.62 4.60 16.70
N ARG A 126 18.82 4.07 17.02
CA ARG A 126 20.07 4.38 16.31
C ARG A 126 20.18 3.68 14.94
N GLY A 127 19.66 2.46 14.82
CA GLY A 127 19.67 1.68 13.57
C GLY A 127 18.67 2.17 12.50
N ARG A 128 17.54 2.76 12.91
CA ARG A 128 16.48 3.24 11.99
C ARG A 128 16.90 4.35 11.02
N GLY A 129 17.96 5.11 11.33
CA GLY A 129 18.49 6.16 10.45
C GLY A 129 19.48 5.65 9.39
N HIS A 130 19.90 4.38 9.47
CA HIS A 130 20.95 3.78 8.63
C HIS A 130 20.48 2.44 8.05
N LEU A 131 19.22 2.37 7.61
CA LEU A 131 18.56 1.15 7.14
C LEU A 131 19.06 0.75 5.73
N ASP A 132 20.37 0.56 5.58
CA ASP A 132 20.98 -0.12 4.45
C ASP A 132 21.34 -1.57 4.86
N PRO A 133 20.63 -2.58 4.34
CA PRO A 133 20.94 -4.00 4.58
C PRO A 133 22.40 -4.36 4.24
N HIS A 134 23.01 -3.70 3.25
CA HIS A 134 24.39 -3.93 2.87
C HIS A 134 25.40 -3.34 3.86
N GLN A 135 25.04 -2.26 4.57
CA GLN A 135 25.88 -1.69 5.62
C GLN A 135 25.88 -2.54 6.88
N LEU A 136 24.79 -3.23 7.21
CA LEU A 136 24.78 -4.21 8.32
C LEU A 136 25.69 -5.41 8.04
N ARG A 137 25.85 -5.78 6.76
CA ARG A 137 26.80 -6.81 6.31
C ARG A 137 28.26 -6.35 6.44
N ARG A 138 28.51 -5.05 6.23
CA ARG A 138 29.86 -4.42 6.21
C ARG A 138 30.32 -3.85 7.54
N ALA A 139 29.38 -3.49 8.43
CA ALA A 139 29.65 -2.93 9.75
C ALA A 139 30.38 -3.91 10.67
N GLY A 140 30.54 -5.18 10.25
CA GLY A 140 31.47 -6.14 10.83
C GLY A 140 31.42 -6.08 12.35
N ILE A 141 30.21 -6.10 12.94
CA ILE A 141 30.07 -5.95 14.39
C ILE A 141 30.87 -7.09 15.01
N PRO A 142 32.03 -6.82 15.65
CA PRO A 142 32.92 -7.89 16.07
C PRO A 142 32.22 -8.70 17.16
N GLY A 143 32.01 -10.00 16.90
CA GLY A 143 31.56 -10.95 17.93
C GLY A 143 30.24 -11.69 17.68
N TYR A 144 29.47 -11.41 16.61
CA TYR A 144 28.17 -12.09 16.40
C TYR A 144 28.22 -13.33 15.50
N TRP A 145 29.21 -13.43 14.62
CA TRP A 145 29.28 -14.51 13.62
C TRP A 145 30.21 -15.67 14.01
N ASN A 146 30.88 -15.60 15.17
CA ASN A 146 31.77 -16.64 15.68
C ASN A 146 31.68 -16.75 17.21
N ARG A 147 30.73 -17.56 17.69
CA ARG A 147 30.87 -18.40 18.89
C ARG A 147 30.05 -19.69 18.66
N PRO A 148 30.56 -20.85 19.11
CA PRO A 148 29.95 -22.17 18.84
C PRO A 148 28.49 -22.27 19.29
#